data_AF-A0A2R8ACN2-F1
#
_entry.id   AF-A0A2R8ACN2-F1
#
_cell.length_a   1.000
_cell.length_b   1.000
_cell.length_c   1.000
_cell.angle_alpha   90.00
_cell.angle_beta   90.00
_cell.angle_gamma   90.00
#
_symmetry.space_group_name_H-M   'P 1'
#
loop_
_entity.id
_entity.type
_entity.pdbx_description
1 polymer ?
#
loop_
_entity_poly.entity_id
_entity_poly.type
_entity_poly.pdbx_seq_one_letter_code
_entity_poly.pdbx_strand_id
1 'polypeptide(L)'
;MIYVMLQVHMNTVTLDTHKTILNLQANGFSTSQAESIVNLLTESELVTKQDLQIALAELRADFKVWGATALLAHAAVIVTLQNLLS
;
A
#
# COMPACT_ATOMS: atom_id res chain seq x y z
N MET A 1 -5.37 -5.90 -25.30
CA MET A 1 -4.61 -5.40 -24.15
C MET A 1 -5.56 -4.50 -23.36
N ILE A 2 -6.07 -4.98 -22.23
CA ILE A 2 -7.20 -4.39 -21.50
C ILE A 2 -6.65 -3.29 -20.59
N TYR A 3 -7.07 -2.04 -20.80
CA TYR A 3 -6.80 -0.94 -19.88
C TYR A 3 -7.64 -1.12 -18.62
N VAL A 4 -7.00 -1.46 -17.50
CA VAL A 4 -7.63 -1.40 -16.17
C VAL A 4 -7.67 0.06 -15.75
N MET A 5 -8.85 0.68 -15.77
CA MET A 5 -9.05 2.01 -15.18
C MET A 5 -8.92 1.89 -13.66
N LEU A 6 -7.78 2.33 -13.11
CA LEU A 6 -7.59 2.48 -11.67
C LEU A 6 -8.43 3.67 -11.20
N GLN A 7 -9.55 3.40 -10.53
CA GLN A 7 -10.33 4.42 -9.83
C GLN A 7 -9.60 4.77 -8.52
N VAL A 8 -8.76 5.82 -8.55
CA VAL A 8 -8.18 6.41 -7.34
C VAL A 8 -9.29 7.13 -6.58
N HIS A 9 -9.82 6.52 -5.53
CA HIS A 9 -10.70 7.22 -4.58
C HIS A 9 -9.83 8.13 -3.72
N MET A 10 -9.73 9.41 -4.09
CA MET A 10 -9.15 10.44 -3.23
C MET A 10 -10.03 10.57 -1.98
N ASN A 11 -9.60 9.98 -0.87
CA ASN A 11 -10.30 10.11 0.40
C ASN A 11 -9.95 11.47 1.03
N THR A 12 -10.82 12.45 0.90
CA THR A 12 -10.61 13.79 1.48
C THR A 12 -10.76 13.71 3.00
N VAL A 13 -9.64 13.71 3.72
CA VAL A 13 -9.65 13.84 5.17
C VAL A 13 -9.78 15.32 5.53
N THR A 14 -10.96 15.72 6.03
CA THR A 14 -11.15 17.08 6.56
C THR A 14 -10.59 17.16 7.98
N LEU A 15 -9.46 17.84 8.15
CA LEU A 15 -8.84 18.06 9.45
C LEU A 15 -9.35 19.37 10.07
N ASP A 16 -10.07 19.28 11.20
CA ASP A 16 -10.38 20.43 12.05
C ASP A 16 -9.11 20.79 12.83
N THR A 17 -8.32 21.71 12.28
CA THR A 17 -7.03 22.12 12.83
C THR A 17 -7.17 22.65 14.26
N HIS A 18 -8.24 23.40 14.56
CA HIS A 18 -8.45 23.95 15.90
C HIS A 18 -8.73 22.87 16.94
N LYS A 19 -9.64 21.93 16.66
CA LYS A 19 -9.89 20.80 17.58
C LYS A 19 -8.68 19.88 17.71
N THR A 20 -7.91 19.71 16.65
CA THR A 20 -6.72 18.86 16.66
C THR A 20 -5.63 19.47 17.54
N ILE A 21 -5.40 20.78 17.44
CA ILE A 21 -4.46 21.51 18.34
C ILE A 21 -4.89 21.38 19.80
N LEU A 22 -6.18 21.61 20.10
CA LEU A 22 -6.71 21.48 21.46
C LEU A 22 -6.54 20.07 22.02
N ASN A 23 -6.80 19.04 21.20
CA ASN A 23 -6.58 17.65 21.61
C ASN A 23 -5.10 17.35 21.86
N LEU A 24 -4.20 17.84 21.01
CA LEU A 24 -2.76 17.65 21.21
C LEU A 24 -2.28 18.35 22.50
N GLN A 25 -2.75 19.58 22.75
CA GLN A 25 -2.46 20.28 24.00
C GLN A 25 -2.99 19.53 25.22
N ALA A 26 -4.22 18.98 25.15
CA ALA A 26 -4.80 18.17 26.22
C ALA A 26 -4.00 16.88 26.50
N ASN A 27 -3.25 16.38 25.51
CA ASN A 27 -2.35 15.23 25.65
C ASN A 27 -0.91 15.62 26.04
N GLY A 28 -0.67 16.88 26.41
CA GLY A 28 0.63 17.34 26.93
C GLY A 28 1.61 17.86 25.89
N PHE A 29 1.19 18.04 24.63
CA PHE A 29 2.02 18.71 23.63
C PHE A 29 2.00 20.22 23.83
N SER A 30 3.15 20.88 23.66
CA SER A 30 3.19 22.34 23.66
C SER A 30 2.44 22.89 22.43
N THR A 31 2.00 24.15 22.50
CA THR A 31 1.33 24.81 21.37
C THR A 31 2.15 24.75 20.08
N SER A 32 3.46 24.98 20.16
CA SER A 32 4.34 24.92 18.99
C SER A 32 4.46 23.50 18.41
N GLN A 33 4.46 22.47 19.27
CA GLN A 33 4.45 21.08 18.83
C GLN A 33 3.12 20.71 18.17
N ALA A 34 2.00 21.13 18.77
CA ALA A 34 0.67 20.87 18.25
C ALA A 34 0.44 21.52 16.88
N GLU A 35 0.84 22.79 16.73
CA GLU A 35 0.79 23.50 15.45
C GLU A 35 1.72 22.87 14.41
N SER A 36 2.94 22.48 14.80
CA SER A 36 3.87 21.82 13.88
C SER A 36 3.36 20.46 13.39
N ILE A 37 2.75 19.65 14.25
CA ILE A 37 2.14 18.36 13.88
C ILE A 37 0.96 18.59 12.91
N VAL A 38 0.11 19.56 13.19
CA VAL A 38 -1.03 19.88 12.32
C VAL A 38 -0.56 20.39 10.96
N ASN A 39 0.44 21.25 10.92
CA ASN A 39 1.02 21.73 9.66
C ASN A 39 1.59 20.59 8.81
N LEU A 40 2.31 19.65 9.45
CA LEU A 40 2.82 18.46 8.76
C LEU A 40 1.69 17.61 8.18
N LEU A 41 0.59 17.43 8.92
CA LEU A 41 -0.56 16.65 8.45
C LEU A 41 -1.33 17.33 7.32
N THR A 42 -1.34 18.67 7.27
CA THR A 42 -1.98 19.43 6.19
C THR A 42 -1.12 19.53 4.92
N GLU A 43 0.20 19.50 5.06
CA GLU A 43 1.14 19.58 3.94
C GLU A 43 1.52 18.21 3.36
N SER A 44 1.33 17.12 4.12
CA SER A 44 1.64 15.77 3.66
C SER A 44 0.55 15.18 2.77
N GLU A 45 0.94 14.57 1.65
CA GLU A 45 0.08 13.66 0.89
C GLU A 45 -0.22 12.43 1.76
N LEU A 46 -1.42 12.38 2.34
CA LEU A 46 -1.81 11.35 3.29
C LEU A 46 -2.03 10.02 2.57
N VAL A 47 -1.01 9.17 2.54
CA VAL A 47 -1.15 7.77 2.09
C VAL A 47 -2.02 7.03 3.09
N THR A 48 -3.22 6.62 2.66
CA THR A 48 -4.17 5.93 3.52
C THR A 48 -3.80 4.46 3.67
N LYS A 49 -4.28 3.82 4.75
CA LYS A 49 -4.16 2.35 4.89
C LYS A 49 -4.77 1.59 3.71
N GLN A 50 -5.76 2.20 3.07
CA GLN A 50 -6.47 1.64 1.93
C GLN A 50 -5.59 1.65 0.68
N ASP A 51 -4.82 2.71 0.46
CA ASP A 51 -3.82 2.79 -0.61
C ASP A 51 -2.73 1.72 -0.44
N LEU A 52 -2.26 1.51 0.80
CA LEU A 52 -1.33 0.41 1.09
C LEU A 52 -1.93 -0.96 0.81
N GLN A 53 -3.20 -1.18 1.15
CA GLN A 53 -3.87 -2.46 0.92
C GLN A 53 -4.05 -2.75 -0.58
N ILE A 54 -4.32 -1.72 -1.38
CA ILE A 54 -4.44 -1.85 -2.85
C ILE A 54 -3.08 -2.25 -3.44
N ALA A 55 -2.01 -1.50 -3.14
CA ALA A 55 -0.67 -1.83 -3.63
C ALA A 55 -0.22 -3.24 -3.21
N LEU A 56 -0.57 -3.64 -1.99
CA LEU A 56 -0.21 -4.96 -1.45
C LEU A 56 -1.07 -6.08 -2.07
N ALA A 57 -2.31 -5.80 -2.46
CA ALA A 57 -3.15 -6.74 -3.20
C ALA A 57 -2.63 -6.97 -4.62
N GLU A 58 -2.22 -5.90 -5.32
CA GLU A 58 -1.58 -5.98 -6.65
C GLU A 58 -0.29 -6.79 -6.60
N LEU A 59 0.61 -6.48 -5.66
CA LEU A 59 1.86 -7.21 -5.50
C LEU A 59 1.65 -8.70 -5.19
N ARG A 60 0.65 -9.03 -4.37
CA ARG A 60 0.28 -10.42 -4.08
C ARG A 60 -0.28 -11.15 -5.30
N ALA A 61 -1.05 -10.46 -6.14
CA ALA A 61 -1.58 -11.04 -7.38
C ALA A 61 -0.43 -11.36 -8.34
N ASP A 62 0.50 -10.43 -8.53
CA ASP A 62 1.68 -10.63 -9.37
C ASP A 62 2.55 -11.78 -8.84
N PHE A 63 2.80 -11.83 -7.53
CA PHE A 63 3.60 -12.90 -6.94
C PHE A 63 2.98 -14.28 -7.15
N LYS A 64 1.64 -14.40 -7.12
CA LYS A 64 0.95 -15.66 -7.42
C LYS A 64 1.15 -16.08 -8.87
N VAL A 65 1.05 -15.14 -9.81
CA VAL A 65 1.24 -15.43 -11.24
C VAL A 65 2.67 -15.87 -11.50
N TRP A 66 3.66 -15.10 -11.04
CA TRP A 66 5.08 -15.42 -11.21
C TRP A 66 5.48 -16.70 -10.48
N GLY A 67 4.98 -16.93 -9.26
CA GLY A 67 5.24 -18.14 -8.51
C GLY A 67 4.68 -19.39 -9.20
N ALA A 68 3.45 -19.32 -9.70
CA ALA A 68 2.83 -20.44 -10.41
C ALA A 68 3.57 -20.77 -11.72
N THR A 69 3.93 -19.76 -12.53
CA THR A 69 4.67 -19.98 -13.77
C THR A 69 6.08 -20.52 -13.52
N ALA A 70 6.77 -20.03 -12.50
CA ALA A 70 8.07 -20.55 -12.10
C ALA A 70 8.00 -22.03 -11.67
N LEU A 71 6.98 -22.41 -10.90
CA LEU A 71 6.79 -23.80 -10.48
C LEU A 71 6.46 -24.72 -11.67
N LEU A 72 5.60 -24.27 -12.59
CA LEU A 72 5.28 -25.02 -13.80
C LEU A 72 6.51 -25.21 -14.70
N ALA A 73 7.36 -24.18 -14.85
CA ALA A 73 8.60 -24.27 -15.59
C ALA A 73 9.56 -25.30 -14.97
N HIS A 74 9.72 -25.30 -13.64
CA HIS A 74 10.53 -26.30 -12.95
C HIS A 74 9.98 -27.72 -13.14
N ALA A 75 8.67 -27.91 -13.01
CA ALA A 75 8.03 -29.20 -13.23
C ALA A 75 8.26 -29.72 -14.66
N ALA A 76 8.15 -28.85 -15.67
CA ALA A 76 8.40 -29.20 -17.06
C ALA A 76 9.85 -29.65 -17.30
N VAL A 77 10.83 -28.96 -16.71
CA VAL A 77 12.24 -29.35 -16.78
C VAL A 77 12.47 -30.72 -16.15
N ILE A 78 11.91 -30.96 -14.96
CA ILE A 78 12.05 -32.26 -14.27
C ILE A 78 11.48 -33.40 -15.13
N VAL A 79 10.27 -33.24 -15.66
CA VAL A 79 9.64 -34.25 -16.52
C VAL A 79 10.47 -34.50 -17.78
N THR A 80 11.01 -33.44 -18.40
CA THR A 80 11.85 -33.57 -19.59
C THR A 80 13.13 -34.36 -19.30
N LEU A 81 13.78 -34.07 -18.18
CA LEU A 81 14.99 -34.80 -17.76
C LEU A 81 14.70 -36.25 -17.42
N GLN A 82 13.56 -36.54 -16.76
CA GLN A 82 13.14 -37.91 -16.47
C GLN A 82 12.96 -38.72 -17.76
N ASN A 83 12.25 -38.18 -18.74
CA ASN A 83 12.02 -38.84 -20.03
C ASN A 83 13.30 -39.06 -20.86
N LEU A 84 14.36 -38.28 -20.64
CA LEU A 84 15.65 -38.45 -21.31
C LEU A 84 16.53 -39.51 -20.64
N LEU A 85 16.32 -39.77 -19.35
CA LEU A 85 17.12 -40.70 -18.55
C LEU A 85 16.46 -42.09 -18.40
N SER A 86 15.17 -42.21 -18.68
CA SER A 86 14.41 -43.47 -18.77
C SER A 86 14.50 -44.10 -20.15
#